data_AF-A0A1X1FX83-F1
#
_entry.id   AF-A0A1X1FX83-F1
#
_cell.length_a   1.000
_cell.length_b   1.000
_cell.length_c   1.000
_cell.angle_alpha   90.00
_cell.angle_beta   90.00
_cell.angle_gamma   90.00
#
_symmetry.space_group_name_H-M   'P 1'
#
loop_
_entity.id
_entity.type
_entity.pdbx_description
1 polymer ?
#
loop_
_entity_poly.entity_id
_entity_poly.type
_entity_poly.pdbx_seq_one_letter_code
_entity_poly.pdbx_strand_id
1 'polypeptide(L)'
;MIFDDLKNIAFYKGIHPNLDKVIDYLYQHRKDSFELGKYEIDGDKVFLVVQENVLNQAENDQFEHHKNYADLHLLVEGHEYSSYGSRIKDEAVAFDEASDIGFVHCHEKYPLLLGYHNFAIFFPGEPHQPNGYAGMEEKVRKYLFKILID
;
A
#
# COMPACT_ATOMS: atom_id res chain seq x y z
N MET A 1 -2.87 -6.63 -8.55
CA MET A 1 -3.18 -5.36 -7.88
C MET A 1 -4.69 -5.24 -7.83
N ILE A 2 -5.22 -4.74 -6.72
CA ILE A 2 -6.61 -4.32 -6.59
C ILE A 2 -6.62 -2.82 -6.36
N PHE A 3 -7.43 -2.08 -7.11
CA PHE A 3 -7.73 -0.67 -6.86
C PHE A 3 -9.23 -0.47 -7.03
N ASP A 4 -9.91 -0.06 -5.96
CA ASP A 4 -11.37 0.00 -5.90
C ASP A 4 -11.85 0.95 -4.80
N ASP A 5 -13.15 1.24 -4.79
CA ASP A 5 -13.81 1.92 -3.69
C ASP A 5 -13.77 1.07 -2.41
N LEU A 6 -13.49 1.69 -1.27
CA LEU A 6 -13.45 1.04 0.04
C LEU A 6 -14.76 0.33 0.40
N LYS A 7 -15.91 0.83 -0.08
CA LYS A 7 -17.22 0.18 0.14
C LYS A 7 -17.29 -1.23 -0.45
N ASN A 8 -16.44 -1.54 -1.44
CA ASN A 8 -16.38 -2.82 -2.13
C ASN A 8 -15.36 -3.78 -1.50
N ILE A 9 -14.60 -3.37 -0.48
CA ILE A 9 -13.48 -4.15 0.07
C ILE A 9 -13.91 -5.56 0.52
N ALA A 10 -15.14 -5.72 0.99
CA ALA A 10 -15.68 -7.02 1.41
C ALA A 10 -15.81 -8.03 0.27
N PHE A 11 -15.89 -7.60 -0.99
CA PHE A 11 -15.91 -8.50 -2.15
C PHE A 11 -14.60 -9.26 -2.35
N TYR A 12 -13.51 -8.74 -1.79
CA TYR A 12 -12.18 -9.33 -1.89
C TYR A 12 -11.87 -10.31 -0.75
N LYS A 13 -12.86 -10.60 0.12
CA LYS A 13 -12.74 -11.71 1.06
C LYS A 13 -12.59 -13.04 0.33
N GLY A 14 -11.84 -13.96 0.93
CA GLY A 14 -11.56 -15.29 0.39
C GLY A 14 -10.39 -15.34 -0.58
N ILE A 15 -9.77 -14.21 -0.94
CA ILE A 15 -8.50 -14.20 -1.69
C ILE A 15 -7.37 -14.79 -0.85
N HIS A 16 -7.28 -14.39 0.42
CA HIS A 16 -6.31 -14.93 1.37
C HIS A 16 -6.79 -14.74 2.82
N PRO A 17 -6.61 -15.73 3.73
CA PRO A 17 -7.06 -15.61 5.12
C PRO A 17 -6.46 -14.42 5.88
N ASN A 18 -5.26 -13.96 5.54
CA ASN A 18 -4.68 -12.77 6.16
C ASN A 18 -5.29 -11.47 5.63
N LEU A 19 -5.75 -11.43 4.38
CA LEU A 19 -6.54 -10.30 3.87
C LEU A 19 -7.91 -10.26 4.54
N ASP A 20 -8.54 -11.41 4.77
CA ASP A 20 -9.82 -11.49 5.50
C ASP A 20 -9.70 -10.86 6.90
N LYS A 21 -8.58 -11.11 7.60
CA LYS A 21 -8.29 -10.48 8.91
C LYS A 21 -8.18 -8.97 8.82
N VAL A 22 -7.53 -8.43 7.79
CA VAL A 22 -7.48 -6.98 7.56
C VAL A 22 -8.87 -6.40 7.32
N ILE A 23 -9.68 -7.06 6.50
CA ILE A 23 -11.06 -6.63 6.22
C ILE A 23 -11.89 -6.65 7.50
N ASP A 24 -11.81 -7.72 8.30
CA ASP A 24 -12.49 -7.82 9.58
C ASP A 24 -12.03 -6.74 10.57
N TYR A 25 -10.72 -6.49 10.63
CA TYR A 25 -10.14 -5.43 11.46
C TYR A 25 -10.67 -4.05 11.07
N LEU A 26 -10.71 -3.72 9.78
CA LEU A 26 -11.27 -2.48 9.27
C LEU A 26 -12.75 -2.33 9.66
N TYR A 27 -13.55 -3.40 9.58
CA TYR A 27 -14.95 -3.34 10.02
C TYR A 27 -15.10 -3.15 11.52
N GLN A 28 -14.30 -3.86 12.32
CA GLN A 28 -14.31 -3.77 13.78
C GLN A 28 -13.93 -2.36 14.27
N HIS A 29 -12.92 -1.76 13.64
CA HIS A 29 -12.33 -0.48 14.04
C HIS A 29 -12.75 0.70 13.16
N ARG A 30 -13.83 0.58 12.37
CA ARG A 30 -14.29 1.63 11.43
C ARG A 30 -14.64 2.98 12.06
N LYS A 31 -14.81 3.03 13.39
CA LYS A 31 -15.11 4.26 14.15
C LYS A 31 -13.92 4.77 14.94
N ASP A 32 -12.82 4.03 14.92
CA ASP A 32 -11.65 4.33 15.72
C ASP A 32 -10.75 5.29 14.94
N SER A 33 -9.90 5.97 15.69
CA SER A 33 -8.82 6.77 15.13
C SER A 33 -7.53 6.27 15.74
N PHE A 34 -6.57 5.92 14.89
CA PHE A 34 -5.28 5.40 15.31
C PHE A 34 -4.24 6.52 15.37
N GLU A 35 -3.37 6.44 16.38
CA GLU A 35 -2.17 7.28 16.48
C GLU A 35 -1.07 6.76 15.56
N LEU A 36 -0.04 7.57 15.33
CA LEU A 36 1.12 7.14 14.54
C LEU A 36 1.82 5.94 15.22
N GLY A 37 2.18 4.94 14.42
CA GLY A 37 2.90 3.77 14.91
C GLY A 37 2.50 2.46 14.24
N LYS A 38 2.97 1.36 14.82
CA LYS A 38 2.70 -0.01 14.37
C LYS A 38 1.72 -0.69 15.32
N TYR A 39 0.70 -1.34 14.74
CA TYR A 39 -0.30 -2.12 15.45
C TYR A 39 -0.28 -3.55 14.93
N GLU A 40 0.01 -4.51 15.81
CA GLU A 40 -0.04 -5.93 15.48
C GLU A 40 -1.50 -6.41 15.47
N ILE A 41 -1.91 -7.05 14.39
CA ILE A 41 -3.26 -7.61 14.22
C ILE A 41 -3.20 -9.13 14.37
N ASP A 42 -2.18 -9.76 13.78
CA ASP A 42 -1.85 -11.18 13.96
C ASP A 42 -0.34 -11.37 13.90
N GLY A 43 0.36 -10.89 14.94
CA GLY A 43 1.81 -10.96 15.05
C GLY A 43 2.52 -10.30 13.87
N ASP A 44 3.44 -11.03 13.25
CA ASP A 44 4.16 -10.61 12.05
C ASP A 44 3.35 -10.80 10.76
N LYS A 45 2.36 -11.70 10.75
CA LYS A 45 1.58 -12.03 9.54
C LYS A 45 0.71 -10.87 9.06
N VAL A 46 0.12 -10.12 9.99
CA VAL A 46 -0.73 -8.98 9.68
C VAL A 46 -0.48 -7.87 10.67
N PHE A 47 -0.07 -6.72 10.18
CA PHE A 47 0.09 -5.53 10.99
C PHE A 47 -0.25 -4.27 10.20
N LEU A 48 -0.72 -3.27 10.94
CA LEU A 48 -1.02 -1.94 10.44
C LEU A 48 0.13 -1.00 10.80
N VAL A 49 0.59 -0.21 9.83
CA VAL A 49 1.47 0.93 10.03
C VAL A 49 0.68 2.20 9.74
N VAL A 50 0.50 3.01 10.78
CA VAL A 50 -0.14 4.33 10.69
C VAL A 50 0.96 5.38 10.57
N GLN A 51 0.95 6.10 9.46
CA GLN A 51 2.02 7.04 9.12
C GLN A 51 1.48 8.34 8.52
N GLU A 52 2.25 9.40 8.71
CA GLU A 52 2.07 10.69 8.07
C GLU A 52 3.28 10.99 7.20
N ASN A 53 3.04 11.22 5.91
CA ASN A 53 4.10 11.39 4.94
C ASN A 53 3.96 12.74 4.24
N VAL A 54 5.10 13.39 4.00
CA VAL A 54 5.20 14.49 3.03
C VAL A 54 5.30 13.87 1.65
N LEU A 55 4.49 14.34 0.70
CA LEU A 55 4.43 13.78 -0.65
C LEU A 55 5.63 14.18 -1.50
N ASN A 56 6.07 13.26 -2.35
CA ASN A 56 7.16 13.42 -3.29
C ASN A 56 6.72 14.29 -4.47
N GLN A 57 7.34 15.46 -4.61
CA GLN A 57 7.11 16.37 -5.74
C GLN A 57 8.10 16.14 -6.90
N ALA A 58 9.25 15.52 -6.62
CA ALA A 58 10.23 15.18 -7.64
C ALA A 58 9.80 13.91 -8.40
N GLU A 59 10.15 13.86 -9.68
CA GLU A 59 10.04 12.62 -10.43
C GLU A 59 11.00 11.57 -9.85
N ASN A 60 10.50 10.35 -9.75
CA ASN A 60 11.25 9.16 -9.37
C ASN A 60 10.73 8.01 -10.26
N ASP A 61 11.64 7.26 -10.85
CA ASP A 61 11.39 6.16 -11.78
C ASP A 61 11.60 4.78 -11.17
N GLN A 62 11.97 4.72 -9.88
CA GLN A 62 12.09 3.49 -9.10
C GLN A 62 10.75 3.11 -8.47
N PHE A 63 10.41 1.83 -8.62
CA PHE A 63 9.23 1.20 -8.02
C PHE A 63 9.70 0.19 -6.98
N GLU A 64 9.17 0.29 -5.78
CA GLU A 64 9.37 -0.71 -4.74
C GLU A 64 8.54 -1.96 -5.03
N HIS A 65 9.04 -3.12 -4.63
CA HIS A 65 8.27 -4.36 -4.60
C HIS A 65 8.63 -5.20 -3.39
N HIS A 66 7.72 -6.08 -3.01
CA HIS A 66 7.83 -7.00 -1.88
C HIS A 66 7.78 -8.44 -2.38
N LYS A 67 8.32 -9.40 -1.62
CA LYS A 67 8.16 -10.83 -1.94
C LYS A 67 7.20 -11.51 -0.99
N ASN A 68 7.20 -11.16 0.29
CA ASN A 68 6.41 -11.89 1.28
C ASN A 68 5.06 -11.21 1.57
N TYR A 69 5.08 -9.88 1.67
CA TYR A 69 3.91 -9.10 2.08
C TYR A 69 3.20 -8.45 0.89
N ALA A 70 1.88 -8.47 0.91
CA ALA A 70 1.06 -7.54 0.18
C ALA A 70 0.86 -6.25 0.99
N ASP A 71 0.75 -5.14 0.28
CA ASP A 71 0.55 -3.80 0.83
C ASP A 71 -0.86 -3.33 0.52
N LEU A 72 -1.67 -3.08 1.55
CA LEU A 72 -2.94 -2.38 1.41
C LEU A 72 -2.77 -0.92 1.86
N HIS A 73 -2.86 -0.01 0.90
CA HIS A 73 -2.84 1.42 1.11
C HIS A 73 -4.26 1.97 1.23
N LEU A 74 -4.56 2.58 2.38
CA LEU A 74 -5.80 3.30 2.62
C LEU A 74 -5.47 4.68 3.20
N LEU A 75 -5.79 5.75 2.46
CA LEU A 75 -5.65 7.10 3.01
C LEU A 75 -6.81 7.39 3.95
N VAL A 76 -6.53 8.03 5.08
CA VAL A 76 -7.55 8.57 5.98
C VAL A 76 -7.62 10.09 5.93
N GLU A 77 -6.55 10.74 5.48
CA GLU A 77 -6.50 12.17 5.21
C GLU A 77 -5.62 12.48 3.98
N GLY A 78 -6.06 13.44 3.16
CA GLY A 78 -5.35 13.89 1.95
C GLY A 78 -5.50 12.96 0.75
N HIS A 79 -4.73 13.27 -0.30
CA HIS A 79 -4.69 12.53 -1.57
C HIS A 79 -3.24 12.26 -1.99
N GLU A 80 -2.96 11.06 -2.51
CA GLU A 80 -1.66 10.73 -3.11
C GLU A 80 -1.85 10.08 -4.48
N TYR A 81 -0.91 10.27 -5.38
CA TYR A 81 -0.70 9.33 -6.48
C TYR A 81 0.12 8.16 -5.97
N SER A 82 -0.45 6.97 -5.98
CA SER A 82 0.30 5.72 -5.88
C SER A 82 0.34 5.08 -7.25
N SER A 83 1.53 4.83 -7.78
CA SER A 83 1.66 4.38 -9.16
C SER A 83 2.00 2.90 -9.24
N TYR A 84 1.30 2.16 -10.09
CA TYR A 84 1.64 0.79 -10.44
C TYR A 84 2.65 0.77 -11.59
N GLY A 85 3.74 0.02 -11.41
CA GLY A 85 4.73 -0.25 -12.44
C GLY A 85 4.42 -1.56 -13.15
N SER A 86 4.46 -1.57 -14.48
CA SER A 86 4.30 -2.79 -15.28
C SER A 86 5.49 -3.00 -16.22
N ARG A 87 5.69 -4.26 -16.63
CA ARG A 87 6.79 -4.68 -17.52
C ARG A 87 8.14 -4.23 -16.96
N ILE A 88 8.55 -4.90 -15.89
CA ILE A 88 9.85 -4.70 -15.24
C ILE A 88 10.95 -4.73 -16.30
N LYS A 89 11.77 -3.67 -16.29
CA LYS A 89 12.86 -3.45 -17.25
C LYS A 89 14.16 -4.01 -16.70
N ASP A 90 14.55 -3.55 -15.51
CA ASP A 90 15.77 -3.96 -14.81
C ASP A 90 15.66 -3.69 -13.29
N GLU A 91 16.57 -4.30 -12.54
CA GLU A 91 16.76 -4.05 -11.11
C GLU A 91 17.43 -2.70 -10.89
N ALA A 92 16.83 -1.86 -10.04
CA ALA A 92 17.36 -0.56 -9.64
C ALA A 92 18.18 -0.67 -8.34
N VAL A 93 17.64 -1.41 -7.37
CA VAL A 93 18.29 -1.70 -6.08
C VAL A 93 18.02 -3.16 -5.73
N ALA A 94 19.09 -3.87 -5.38
CA ALA A 94 19.02 -5.28 -4.98
C ALA A 94 18.05 -5.48 -3.82
N PHE A 95 17.36 -6.63 -3.86
CA PHE A 95 16.38 -6.98 -2.85
C PHE A 95 17.03 -7.27 -1.49
N ASP A 96 16.49 -6.67 -0.43
CA ASP A 96 16.82 -6.95 0.96
C ASP A 96 15.77 -7.89 1.56
N GLU A 97 16.17 -9.14 1.79
CA GLU A 97 15.32 -10.18 2.38
C GLU A 97 14.89 -9.85 3.83
N ALA A 98 15.69 -9.08 4.58
CA ALA A 98 15.37 -8.76 5.97
C ALA A 98 14.26 -7.71 6.10
N SER A 99 14.19 -6.78 5.15
CA SER A 99 13.16 -5.72 5.10
C SER A 99 12.07 -5.98 4.06
N ASP A 100 12.15 -7.11 3.35
CA ASP A 100 11.22 -7.54 2.29
C ASP A 100 11.04 -6.49 1.19
N ILE A 101 12.10 -5.81 0.78
CA ILE A 101 11.99 -4.72 -0.21
C ILE A 101 13.14 -4.75 -1.23
N GLY A 102 12.80 -4.48 -2.48
CA GLY A 102 13.75 -4.16 -3.54
C GLY A 102 13.15 -3.13 -4.49
N PHE A 103 13.96 -2.62 -5.41
CA PHE A 103 13.51 -1.59 -6.35
C PHE A 103 13.82 -1.98 -7.79
N VAL A 104 12.89 -1.67 -8.68
CA VAL A 104 13.00 -1.92 -10.12
C VAL A 104 12.63 -0.69 -10.93
N HIS A 105 13.14 -0.63 -12.16
CA HIS A 105 12.59 0.27 -13.18
C HIS A 105 11.53 -0.47 -14.00
N CYS A 106 10.46 0.22 -14.37
CA CYS A 106 9.37 -0.32 -15.19
C CYS A 106 9.27 0.42 -16.52
N HIS A 107 8.85 -0.28 -17.58
CA HIS A 107 8.60 0.36 -18.88
C HIS A 107 7.32 1.20 -18.87
N GLU A 108 6.33 0.81 -18.07
CA GLU A 108 5.03 1.45 -18.02
C GLU A 108 4.66 1.81 -16.58
N LYS A 109 3.99 2.96 -16.43
CA LYS A 109 3.53 3.50 -15.16
C LYS A 109 2.06 3.88 -15.25
N TYR A 110 1.29 3.43 -14.28
CA TYR A 110 -0.15 3.70 -14.18
C TYR A 110 -0.43 4.42 -12.86
N PRO A 111 -0.64 5.74 -12.86
CA PRO A 111 -0.93 6.48 -11.64
C PRO A 111 -2.35 6.18 -11.15
N LEU A 112 -2.49 5.90 -9.86
CA LEU A 112 -3.77 5.74 -9.17
C LEU A 112 -3.94 6.89 -8.19
N LEU A 113 -5.03 7.65 -8.32
CA LEU A 113 -5.34 8.72 -7.36
C LEU A 113 -6.03 8.10 -6.14
N LEU A 114 -5.30 8.02 -5.04
CA LEU A 114 -5.82 7.53 -3.76
C LEU A 114 -6.40 8.69 -2.93
N GLY A 115 -7.48 8.40 -2.24
CA GLY A 115 -8.12 9.27 -1.25
C GLY A 115 -8.96 8.45 -0.27
N TYR A 116 -9.68 9.12 0.63
CA TYR A 116 -10.38 8.45 1.74
C TYR A 116 -11.49 7.44 1.34
N HIS A 117 -11.94 7.46 0.08
CA HIS A 117 -13.04 6.63 -0.40
C HIS A 117 -12.58 5.34 -1.11
N ASN A 118 -11.29 5.22 -1.42
CA ASN A 118 -10.73 4.12 -2.20
C ASN A 118 -9.48 3.53 -1.51
N PHE A 119 -9.00 2.41 -2.04
CA PHE A 119 -7.81 1.74 -1.56
C PHE A 119 -7.03 1.11 -2.71
N ALA A 120 -5.75 0.82 -2.49
CA ALA A 120 -4.95 -0.01 -3.38
C ALA A 120 -4.35 -1.20 -2.62
N ILE A 121 -4.35 -2.39 -3.21
CA ILE A 121 -3.58 -3.56 -2.76
C ILE A 121 -2.55 -3.91 -3.83
N PHE A 122 -1.28 -3.90 -3.44
CA PHE A 122 -0.17 -4.41 -4.24
C PHE A 122 0.26 -5.76 -3.66
N PHE A 123 0.17 -6.81 -4.46
CA PHE A 123 0.58 -8.16 -4.04
C PHE A 123 2.10 -8.35 -4.18
N PRO A 124 2.67 -9.40 -3.57
CA PRO A 124 4.03 -9.82 -3.87
C PRO A 124 4.41 -9.76 -5.36
N GLY A 125 5.58 -9.19 -5.62
CA GLY A 125 6.14 -9.02 -6.96
C GLY A 125 5.52 -7.89 -7.78
N GLU A 126 4.51 -7.16 -7.27
CA GLU A 126 3.88 -6.05 -7.99
C GLU A 126 4.60 -4.73 -7.71
N PRO A 127 5.33 -4.16 -8.70
CA PRO A 127 6.05 -2.91 -8.49
C PRO A 127 5.08 -1.74 -8.28
N HIS A 128 5.36 -0.91 -7.29
CA HIS A 128 4.56 0.25 -6.99
C HIS A 128 5.39 1.42 -6.47
N GLN A 129 4.81 2.61 -6.47
CA GLN A 129 5.46 3.83 -6.03
C GLN A 129 4.44 4.71 -5.30
N PRO A 130 4.36 4.61 -3.96
CA PRO A 130 3.46 5.43 -3.17
C PRO A 130 4.00 6.85 -2.95
N ASN A 131 3.22 7.68 -2.24
CA ASN A 131 3.59 9.05 -1.83
C ASN A 131 3.78 10.06 -2.98
N GLY A 132 3.28 9.83 -4.19
CA GLY A 132 3.35 10.82 -5.27
C GLY A 132 2.47 12.04 -5.00
N TYR A 133 2.98 13.25 -5.21
CA TYR A 133 2.21 14.48 -5.07
C TYR A 133 1.09 14.58 -6.13
N ALA A 134 -0.16 14.76 -5.67
CA ALA A 134 -1.33 14.80 -6.53
C ALA A 134 -1.74 16.21 -6.98
N GLY A 135 -0.96 17.25 -6.67
CA GLY A 135 -1.36 18.64 -6.93
C GLY A 135 -2.34 19.22 -5.91
N MET A 136 -2.55 18.52 -4.79
CA MET A 136 -3.51 18.86 -3.74
C MET A 136 -2.78 19.11 -2.41
N GLU A 137 -3.04 18.30 -1.38
CA GLU A 137 -2.35 18.38 -0.10
C GLU A 137 -0.89 17.93 -0.22
N GLU A 138 0.03 18.58 0.51
CA GLU A 138 1.45 18.19 0.54
C GLU A 138 1.73 17.04 1.53
N LYS A 139 0.75 16.70 2.35
CA LYS A 139 0.84 15.66 3.37
C LYS A 139 -0.37 14.75 3.33
N VAL A 140 -0.16 13.49 3.67
CA VAL A 140 -1.21 12.49 3.84
C VAL A 140 -1.04 11.76 5.16
N ARG A 141 -2.16 11.30 5.71
CA ARG A 141 -2.17 10.28 6.77
C ARG A 141 -2.74 9.00 6.19
N LYS A 142 -2.04 7.88 6.36
CA LYS A 142 -2.44 6.60 5.79
C LYS A 142 -2.30 5.41 6.71
N TYR A 143 -3.19 4.47 6.50
CA TYR A 143 -3.18 3.13 7.07
C TYR A 143 -2.57 2.21 6.00
N LEU A 144 -1.34 1.77 6.26
CA LEU A 144 -0.64 0.78 5.45
C LEU A 144 -0.71 -0.57 6.16
N PHE A 145 -1.53 -1.48 5.65
CA PHE A 145 -1.53 -2.85 6.17
C PHE A 145 -0.50 -3.66 5.40
N LYS A 146 0.38 -4.33 6.14
CA LYS A 146 1.25 -5.38 5.62
C LYS A 146 0.59 -6.72 5.87
N ILE A 147 0.44 -7.50 4.81
CA ILE A 147 -0.33 -8.75 4.81
C ILE A 147 0.57 -9.86 4.27
N LEU A 148 1.01 -10.79 5.11
CA LEU A 148 1.79 -11.93 4.65
C LEU A 148 0.92 -12.81 3.73
N ILE A 149 1.36 -13.03 2.49
CA ILE A 149 0.67 -13.85 1.48
C ILE A 149 1.50 -15.09 1.08
N ASP A 150 2.82 -15.04 1.24
CA ASP A 150 3.75 -16.16 0.99
C ASP A 150 3.86 -17.15 2.17
#